data_AF-A0AAD7AK59-F1
#
_entry.id   AF-A0AAD7AK59-F1
#
_cell.length_a   1.000
_cell.length_b   1.000
_cell.length_c   1.000
_cell.angle_alpha   90.00
_cell.angle_beta   90.00
_cell.angle_gamma   90.00
#
_symmetry.space_group_name_H-M   'P 1'
#
loop_
_entity.id
_entity.type
_entity.pdbx_description
1 polymer ?
#
loop_
_entity_poly.entity_id
_entity_poly.type
_entity_poly.pdbx_seq_one_letter_code
_entity_poly.pdbx_strand_id
1 'polypeptide(L)'
;MQMTAPRWKTALEKAIAAHSKSTVMQLASIDPSTPIPHVRSLIFRGFVSPTDDPAHPLLLATTDIRTPKTAQMIANPHVQIVWWIDGSQEQYRIAGKAHIIPAPGHTLHKHFLHTIGPLSLSSAGGTAYDWEAKRIAVFKSMSPVMKASWCRPTPGSRLEGGEDEAKKWPVELEEPKPGDEEGKRLWEMSLSNFSLVIIEPQDVDYVELRPIPNRRTRFWRTSAGVWNDEALVP
;
A
#
# COMPACT_ATOMS: atom_id res chain seq x y z
N MET A 1 -19.68 19.36 -13.19
CA MET A 1 -18.93 18.44 -14.09
C MET A 1 -18.68 17.17 -13.28
N GLN A 2 -19.19 16.02 -13.72
CA GLN A 2 -19.05 14.78 -12.98
C GLN A 2 -17.58 14.34 -13.07
N MET A 3 -16.87 14.27 -11.95
CA MET A 3 -15.47 13.86 -11.95
C MET A 3 -15.40 12.38 -12.36
N THR A 4 -14.54 12.05 -13.30
CA THR A 4 -14.32 10.68 -13.79
C THR A 4 -12.98 10.16 -13.30
N ALA A 5 -12.86 8.84 -13.18
CA ALA A 5 -11.57 8.22 -12.88
C ALA A 5 -10.50 8.61 -13.92
N PRO A 6 -9.24 8.81 -13.50
CA PRO A 6 -8.19 9.16 -14.45
C PRO A 6 -7.87 7.97 -15.36
N ARG A 7 -7.54 8.25 -16.62
CA ARG A 7 -7.35 7.24 -17.66
C ARG A 7 -6.28 6.19 -17.30
N TRP A 8 -5.21 6.58 -16.60
CA TRP A 8 -4.19 5.64 -16.12
C TRP A 8 -4.76 4.60 -15.14
N LYS A 9 -5.72 4.97 -14.29
CA LYS A 9 -6.35 4.06 -13.33
C LYS A 9 -7.18 3.02 -14.08
N THR A 10 -8.00 3.48 -15.04
CA THR A 10 -8.79 2.59 -15.89
C THR A 10 -7.91 1.63 -16.70
N ALA A 11 -6.80 2.11 -17.25
CA ALA A 11 -5.82 1.28 -17.96
C ALA A 11 -5.22 0.21 -17.02
N LEU A 12 -4.75 0.62 -15.83
CA LEU A 12 -4.19 -0.28 -14.83
C LEU A 12 -5.21 -1.32 -14.35
N GLU A 13 -6.45 -0.92 -14.05
CA GLU A 13 -7.54 -1.85 -13.66
C GLU A 13 -7.81 -2.89 -14.74
N LYS A 14 -7.83 -2.48 -16.02
CA LYS A 14 -7.97 -3.39 -17.14
C LYS A 14 -6.79 -4.37 -17.23
N ALA A 15 -5.56 -3.88 -17.06
CA ALA A 15 -4.35 -4.68 -17.13
C ALA A 15 -4.30 -5.75 -16.02
N ILE A 16 -4.59 -5.36 -14.77
CA ILE A 16 -4.61 -6.30 -13.64
C ILE A 16 -5.81 -7.25 -13.68
N ALA A 17 -6.95 -6.85 -14.26
CA ALA A 17 -8.08 -7.76 -14.46
C ALA A 17 -7.73 -8.87 -15.48
N ALA A 18 -7.04 -8.51 -16.56
CA ALA A 18 -6.55 -9.48 -17.55
C ALA A 18 -5.37 -10.33 -17.04
N HIS A 19 -4.59 -9.80 -16.10
CA HIS A 19 -3.37 -10.42 -15.56
C HIS A 19 -3.37 -10.41 -14.03
N SER A 20 -4.36 -11.07 -13.42
CA SER A 20 -4.66 -11.02 -11.98
C SER A 20 -3.53 -11.49 -11.05
N LYS A 21 -2.50 -12.17 -11.57
CA LYS A 21 -1.30 -12.54 -10.82
C LYS A 21 -0.26 -11.41 -10.71
N SER A 22 -0.36 -10.37 -11.54
CA SER A 22 0.56 -9.23 -11.57
C SER A 22 0.25 -8.23 -10.46
N THR A 23 0.26 -8.67 -9.20
CA THR A 23 -0.04 -7.83 -8.02
C THR A 23 1.20 -7.27 -7.33
N VAL A 24 2.39 -7.72 -7.74
CA VAL A 24 3.66 -7.30 -7.15
C VAL A 24 4.12 -5.99 -7.80
N MET A 25 4.31 -4.98 -6.97
CA MET A 25 4.82 -3.65 -7.34
C MET A 25 6.13 -3.40 -6.60
N GLN A 26 7.10 -2.73 -7.23
CA GLN A 26 8.34 -2.32 -6.56
C GLN A 26 8.18 -0.90 -6.04
N LEU A 27 8.38 -0.70 -4.73
CA LEU A 27 8.32 0.63 -4.11
C LEU A 27 9.72 1.10 -3.72
N ALA A 28 10.10 2.26 -4.25
CA ALA A 28 11.26 3.03 -3.86
C ALA A 28 10.89 4.06 -2.78
N SER A 29 11.74 4.16 -1.77
CA SER A 29 11.70 5.20 -0.73
C SER A 29 13.13 5.66 -0.44
N ILE A 30 13.30 6.68 0.40
CA ILE A 30 14.61 7.24 0.75
C ILE A 30 14.90 6.93 2.23
N ASP A 31 16.17 6.72 2.55
CA ASP A 31 16.64 6.58 3.92
C ASP A 31 16.21 7.79 4.78
N PRO A 32 15.91 7.63 6.08
CA PRO A 32 15.43 8.74 6.91
C PRO A 32 16.45 9.87 7.11
N SER A 33 17.74 9.59 6.94
CA SER A 33 18.84 10.48 7.31
C SER A 33 19.82 10.79 6.18
N THR A 34 19.73 10.07 5.07
CA THR A 34 20.67 10.17 3.93
C THR A 34 19.91 10.17 2.61
N PRO A 35 20.49 10.65 1.50
CA PRO A 35 19.86 10.59 0.18
C PRO A 35 19.93 9.19 -0.47
N ILE A 36 20.11 8.13 0.32
CA ILE A 36 20.26 6.75 -0.19
C ILE A 36 18.87 6.16 -0.46
N PRO A 37 18.61 5.64 -1.67
CA PRO A 37 17.34 4.99 -1.98
C PRO A 37 17.28 3.56 -1.43
N HIS A 38 16.08 3.13 -1.07
CA HIS A 38 15.75 1.74 -0.77
C HIS A 38 14.62 1.26 -1.67
N VAL A 39 14.68 0.02 -2.12
CA VAL A 39 13.66 -0.61 -2.96
C VAL A 39 13.25 -1.96 -2.39
N ARG A 40 11.97 -2.32 -2.54
CA ARG A 40 11.42 -3.64 -2.20
C ARG A 40 10.12 -3.88 -2.94
N SER A 41 9.72 -5.14 -3.02
CA SER A 41 8.39 -5.53 -3.48
C SER A 41 7.32 -5.23 -2.41
N LEU A 42 6.16 -4.77 -2.87
CA LEU A 42 4.91 -4.66 -2.12
C LEU A 42 3.81 -5.33 -2.94
N ILE A 43 2.79 -5.84 -2.24
CA ILE A 43 1.62 -6.44 -2.87
C ILE A 43 0.52 -5.40 -2.94
N PHE A 44 0.04 -5.11 -4.14
CA PHE A 44 -1.18 -4.35 -4.37
C PHE A 44 -2.39 -5.13 -3.86
N ARG A 45 -3.24 -4.49 -3.07
CA ARG A 45 -4.42 -5.07 -2.42
C ARG A 45 -5.73 -4.39 -2.81
N GLY A 46 -5.71 -3.63 -3.89
CA GLY A 46 -6.89 -2.93 -4.40
C GLY A 46 -6.78 -1.42 -4.33
N PHE A 47 -7.77 -0.76 -4.92
CA PHE A 47 -7.99 0.66 -4.74
C PHE A 47 -8.86 0.92 -3.52
N VAL A 48 -8.64 2.06 -2.88
CA VAL A 48 -9.51 2.59 -1.83
C VAL A 48 -9.94 3.99 -2.23
N SER A 49 -11.23 4.27 -2.06
CA SER A 49 -11.81 5.59 -2.28
C SER A 49 -12.44 6.04 -0.97
N PRO A 50 -11.69 6.73 -0.11
CA PRO A 50 -12.23 7.27 1.15
C PRO A 50 -13.24 8.40 0.91
N THR A 51 -13.05 9.09 -0.20
CA THR A 51 -13.99 10.05 -0.76
C THR A 51 -14.69 9.37 -1.92
N ASP A 52 -15.96 9.70 -2.18
CA ASP A 52 -16.65 9.29 -3.41
C ASP A 52 -16.12 10.02 -4.66
N ASP A 53 -14.89 10.54 -4.60
CA ASP A 53 -14.19 11.20 -5.70
C ASP A 53 -13.43 10.16 -6.53
N PRO A 54 -13.94 9.76 -7.71
CA PRO A 54 -13.23 8.82 -8.57
C PRO A 54 -11.93 9.41 -9.16
N ALA A 55 -11.76 10.74 -9.14
CA ALA A 55 -10.53 11.41 -9.58
C ALA A 55 -9.41 11.33 -8.52
N HIS A 56 -9.66 10.72 -7.36
CA HIS A 56 -8.67 10.56 -6.30
C HIS A 56 -8.44 9.09 -5.91
N PRO A 57 -7.96 8.24 -6.84
CA PRO A 57 -7.71 6.84 -6.54
C PRO A 57 -6.51 6.64 -5.63
N LEU A 58 -6.69 5.92 -4.53
CA LEU A 58 -5.61 5.53 -3.64
C LEU A 58 -5.27 4.06 -3.82
N LEU A 59 -3.97 3.73 -3.88
CA LEU A 59 -3.54 2.34 -3.92
C LEU A 59 -3.34 1.82 -2.50
N LEU A 60 -3.83 0.61 -2.25
CA LEU A 60 -3.67 -0.08 -0.97
C LEU A 60 -2.60 -1.16 -1.05
N ALA A 61 -1.68 -1.13 -0.10
CA ALA A 61 -0.79 -2.22 0.26
C ALA A 61 -0.82 -2.43 1.78
N THR A 62 -0.02 -3.37 2.29
CA THR A 62 0.12 -3.61 3.74
C THR A 62 1.58 -3.74 4.12
N THR A 63 1.88 -3.48 5.39
CA THR A 63 3.22 -3.72 5.92
C THR A 63 3.19 -4.09 7.40
N ASP A 64 4.34 -4.56 7.89
CA ASP A 64 4.61 -4.66 9.30
C ASP A 64 5.19 -3.31 9.78
N ILE A 65 4.54 -2.71 10.78
CA ILE A 65 4.86 -1.37 11.28
C ILE A 65 6.30 -1.25 11.77
N ARG A 66 6.91 -2.36 12.19
CA ARG A 66 8.27 -2.44 12.76
C ARG A 66 9.37 -2.37 11.69
N THR A 67 9.01 -2.41 10.41
CA THR A 67 10.01 -2.47 9.33
C THR A 67 10.61 -1.09 8.99
N PRO A 68 11.86 -1.03 8.48
CA PRO A 68 12.54 0.25 8.20
C PRO A 68 11.79 1.18 7.24
N LYS A 69 11.01 0.62 6.30
CA LYS A 69 10.22 1.42 5.35
C LYS A 69 9.21 2.32 6.05
N THR A 70 8.76 1.96 7.25
CA THR A 70 7.90 2.80 8.08
C THR A 70 8.61 4.10 8.45
N ALA A 71 9.81 4.01 9.03
CA ALA A 71 10.59 5.19 9.39
C ALA A 71 10.95 6.04 8.16
N GLN A 72 11.26 5.38 7.04
CA GLN A 72 11.52 6.04 5.75
C GLN A 72 10.32 6.87 5.28
N MET A 73 9.11 6.29 5.28
CA MET A 73 7.88 6.99 4.86
C MET A 73 7.43 8.06 5.86
N ILE A 74 7.76 7.93 7.15
CA ILE A 74 7.54 8.99 8.14
C ILE A 74 8.47 10.18 7.85
N ALA A 75 9.75 9.92 7.61
CA ALA A 75 10.74 10.97 7.37
C ALA A 75 10.52 11.65 6.01
N ASN A 76 10.19 10.88 4.97
CA ASN A 76 9.85 11.39 3.65
C ASN A 76 8.71 10.56 3.04
N PRO A 77 7.49 11.13 2.91
CA PRO A 77 6.37 10.42 2.34
C PRO A 77 6.47 10.25 0.82
N HIS A 78 7.37 10.94 0.13
CA HIS A 78 7.49 10.83 -1.32
C HIS A 78 8.12 9.50 -1.70
N VAL A 79 7.39 8.74 -2.51
CA VAL A 79 7.78 7.41 -2.98
C VAL A 79 7.58 7.31 -4.48
N GLN A 80 8.23 6.32 -5.08
CA GLN A 80 7.99 5.95 -6.47
C GLN A 80 7.74 4.45 -6.58
N ILE A 81 6.75 4.08 -7.37
CA ILE A 81 6.42 2.70 -7.68
C ILE A 81 6.80 2.42 -9.12
N VAL A 82 7.33 1.23 -9.37
CA VAL A 82 7.38 0.62 -10.69
C VAL A 82 6.51 -0.63 -10.65
N TRP A 83 5.67 -0.79 -11.66
CA TRP A 83 4.80 -1.94 -11.81
C TRP A 83 4.80 -2.41 -13.26
N TRP A 84 5.43 -3.56 -13.49
CA TRP A 84 5.46 -4.24 -14.77
C TRP A 84 4.33 -5.26 -14.88
N ILE A 85 3.51 -5.15 -15.93
CA ILE A 85 2.46 -6.12 -16.28
C ILE A 85 2.93 -6.91 -17.51
N ASP A 86 3.57 -8.05 -17.25
CA ASP A 86 4.18 -8.89 -18.28
C ASP A 86 3.21 -9.28 -19.41
N GLY A 87 2.00 -9.70 -19.04
CA GLY A 87 1.01 -10.18 -19.98
C GLY A 87 0.48 -9.11 -20.95
N SER A 88 0.54 -7.82 -20.61
CA SER A 88 0.17 -6.71 -21.50
C SER A 88 1.37 -5.97 -22.07
N GLN A 89 2.58 -6.25 -21.58
CA GLN A 89 3.82 -5.51 -21.86
C GLN A 89 3.67 -4.02 -21.55
N GLU A 90 3.14 -3.73 -20.37
CA GLU A 90 2.87 -2.39 -19.88
C GLU A 90 3.69 -2.10 -18.61
N GLN A 91 4.18 -0.87 -18.49
CA GLN A 91 4.84 -0.39 -17.29
C GLN A 91 4.13 0.84 -16.74
N TYR A 92 3.85 0.83 -15.45
CA TYR A 92 3.32 1.97 -14.71
C TYR A 92 4.38 2.44 -13.72
N ARG A 93 4.84 3.68 -13.87
CA ARG A 93 5.73 4.35 -12.91
C ARG A 93 4.93 5.40 -12.17
N ILE A 94 4.60 5.15 -10.91
CA ILE A 94 3.69 5.99 -10.12
C ILE A 94 4.51 6.72 -9.06
N ALA A 95 4.66 8.04 -9.20
CA ALA A 95 5.19 8.89 -8.14
C ALA A 95 4.04 9.46 -7.29
N GLY A 96 4.24 9.52 -5.98
CA GLY A 96 3.20 9.97 -5.08
C GLY A 96 3.64 10.01 -3.63
N LYS A 97 2.66 10.13 -2.73
CA LYS A 97 2.89 10.12 -1.29
C LYS A 97 2.42 8.81 -0.67
N ALA A 98 3.24 8.24 0.21
CA ALA A 98 2.91 7.06 0.99
C ALA A 98 2.49 7.44 2.40
N HIS A 99 1.49 6.75 2.90
CA HIS A 99 0.87 6.98 4.20
C HIS A 99 0.66 5.65 4.89
N ILE A 100 1.04 5.55 6.16
CA ILE A 100 0.89 4.31 6.92
C ILE A 100 -0.24 4.50 7.92
N ILE A 101 -1.09 3.49 8.01
CA ILE A 101 -2.21 3.46 8.95
C ILE A 101 -1.95 2.29 9.90
N PRO A 102 -1.29 2.53 11.04
CA PRO A 102 -1.10 1.53 12.07
C PRO A 102 -2.34 1.40 12.96
N ALA A 103 -2.28 0.47 13.92
CA ALA A 103 -3.27 0.39 14.98
C ALA A 103 -3.38 1.75 15.73
N PRO A 104 -4.59 2.20 16.11
CA PRO A 104 -4.80 3.49 16.77
C PRO A 104 -3.99 3.67 18.06
N GLY A 105 -3.77 2.58 18.81
CA GLY A 105 -2.96 2.59 20.03
C GLY A 105 -1.44 2.55 19.81
N HIS A 106 -0.96 2.41 18.57
CA HIS A 106 0.47 2.31 18.29
C HIS A 106 1.17 3.66 18.44
N THR A 107 2.37 3.69 19.00
CA THR A 107 3.13 4.93 19.27
C THR A 107 3.39 5.77 18.02
N LEU A 108 3.53 5.11 16.87
CA LEU A 108 3.73 5.77 15.58
C LEU A 108 2.44 6.35 14.95
N HIS A 109 1.25 6.03 15.47
CA HIS A 109 -0.03 6.49 14.90
C HIS A 109 -0.09 8.01 14.78
N LYS A 110 0.43 8.73 15.78
CA LYS A 110 0.49 10.20 15.82
C LYS A 110 1.20 10.84 14.62
N HIS A 111 2.19 10.14 14.04
CA HIS A 111 2.95 10.67 12.89
C HIS A 111 2.12 10.70 11.60
N PHE A 112 0.99 9.99 11.58
CA PHE A 112 0.14 9.87 10.40
C PHE A 112 -1.19 10.60 10.55
N LEU A 113 -1.51 11.18 11.71
CA LEU A 113 -2.79 11.88 11.96
C LEU A 113 -3.02 13.06 11.00
N HIS A 114 -1.98 13.86 10.74
CA HIS A 114 -2.06 14.99 9.80
C HIS A 114 -2.34 14.51 8.36
N THR A 115 -2.07 13.24 8.06
CA THR A 115 -2.22 12.69 6.73
C THR A 115 -3.51 11.88 6.57
N ILE A 116 -3.89 11.16 7.62
CA ILE A 116 -5.16 10.44 7.69
C ILE A 116 -6.33 11.42 7.67
N GLY A 117 -6.21 12.58 8.36
CA GLY A 117 -7.27 13.59 8.42
C GLY A 117 -7.80 14.00 7.03
N PRO A 118 -6.97 14.56 6.14
CA PRO A 118 -7.39 14.92 4.79
C PRO A 118 -7.93 13.75 3.97
N LEU A 119 -7.37 12.54 4.14
CA LEU A 119 -7.84 11.34 3.46
C LEU A 119 -9.13 10.77 4.06
N SER A 120 -9.49 11.14 5.29
CA SER A 120 -10.71 10.70 5.97
C SER A 120 -11.89 11.63 5.73
N LEU A 121 -11.65 12.87 5.31
CA LEU A 121 -12.71 13.86 5.12
C LEU A 121 -13.44 13.60 3.80
N SER A 122 -14.70 13.16 3.90
CA SER A 122 -15.61 13.19 2.76
C SER A 122 -15.82 14.65 2.34
N SER A 123 -15.75 14.93 1.05
CA SER A 123 -16.06 16.26 0.49
C SER A 123 -17.54 16.64 0.64
N ALA A 124 -18.38 15.75 1.16
CA ALA A 124 -19.83 15.85 1.20
C ALA A 124 -20.40 15.57 2.60
N GLY A 125 -19.95 16.29 3.64
CA GLY A 125 -20.64 16.35 4.94
C GLY A 125 -20.93 15.02 5.65
N GLY A 126 -20.32 13.92 5.23
CA GLY A 126 -20.51 12.58 5.75
C GLY A 126 -19.52 12.24 6.86
N THR A 127 -19.77 11.13 7.54
CA THR A 127 -18.86 10.58 8.57
C THR A 127 -17.48 10.31 7.97
N ALA A 128 -16.43 10.62 8.73
CA ALA A 128 -15.06 10.37 8.32
C ALA A 128 -14.85 8.89 7.93
N TYR A 129 -14.02 8.63 6.91
CA TYR A 129 -13.70 7.25 6.50
C TYR A 129 -13.02 6.50 7.65
N ASP A 130 -13.61 5.36 8.03
CA ASP A 130 -13.11 4.52 9.12
C ASP A 130 -11.96 3.63 8.66
N TRP A 131 -10.75 4.19 8.78
CA TRP A 131 -9.53 3.49 8.45
C TRP A 131 -9.21 2.31 9.36
N GLU A 132 -9.67 2.32 10.61
CA GLU A 132 -9.44 1.20 11.51
C GLU A 132 -10.33 0.01 11.12
N ALA A 133 -11.60 0.26 10.82
CA ALA A 133 -12.47 -0.77 10.24
C ALA A 133 -11.89 -1.32 8.94
N LYS A 134 -11.37 -0.47 8.05
CA LYS A 134 -10.69 -0.91 6.82
C LYS A 134 -9.45 -1.75 7.13
N ARG A 135 -8.62 -1.35 8.10
CA ARG A 135 -7.42 -2.09 8.52
C ARG A 135 -7.77 -3.47 9.05
N ILE A 136 -8.73 -3.56 9.95
CA ILE A 136 -9.22 -4.83 10.50
C ILE A 136 -9.78 -5.72 9.38
N ALA A 137 -10.59 -5.16 8.48
CA ALA A 137 -11.16 -5.92 7.36
C ALA A 137 -10.08 -6.51 6.44
N VAL A 138 -9.06 -5.71 6.08
CA VAL A 138 -7.94 -6.17 5.25
C VAL A 138 -7.10 -7.21 5.99
N PHE A 139 -6.88 -7.04 7.31
CA PHE A 139 -6.19 -8.05 8.11
C PHE A 139 -6.93 -9.38 8.13
N LYS A 140 -8.25 -9.37 8.36
CA LYS A 140 -9.09 -10.57 8.36
C LYS A 140 -9.08 -11.30 7.02
N SER A 141 -8.93 -10.57 5.91
CA SER A 141 -8.84 -11.17 4.57
C SER A 141 -7.45 -11.75 4.24
N MET A 142 -6.45 -11.62 5.11
CA MET A 142 -5.14 -12.23 4.92
C MET A 142 -5.19 -13.73 5.16
N SER A 143 -4.28 -14.48 4.53
CA SER A 143 -4.15 -15.91 4.81
C SER A 143 -3.67 -16.17 6.25
N PRO A 144 -3.96 -17.34 6.83
CA PRO A 144 -3.50 -17.69 8.18
C PRO A 144 -1.98 -17.61 8.33
N VAL A 145 -1.24 -18.07 7.32
CA VAL A 145 0.23 -17.97 7.28
C VAL A 145 0.71 -16.52 7.31
N MET A 146 0.03 -15.65 6.57
CA MET A 146 0.37 -14.23 6.54
C MET A 146 0.05 -13.56 7.88
N LYS A 147 -1.12 -13.83 8.46
CA LYS A 147 -1.50 -13.38 9.82
C LYS A 147 -0.45 -13.78 10.86
N ALA A 148 0.03 -15.02 10.82
CA ALA A 148 1.08 -15.49 11.74
C ALA A 148 2.42 -14.78 11.56
N SER A 149 2.74 -14.28 10.36
CA SER A 149 4.02 -13.62 10.10
C SER A 149 4.25 -12.38 10.97
N TRP A 150 3.18 -11.65 11.32
CA TRP A 150 3.25 -10.48 12.22
C TRP A 150 3.45 -10.84 13.69
N CYS A 151 3.36 -12.11 14.07
CA CYS A 151 3.72 -12.59 15.42
C CYS A 151 5.21 -12.90 15.56
N ARG A 152 5.94 -12.99 14.45
CA ARG A 152 7.36 -13.36 14.43
C ARG A 152 8.24 -12.19 14.88
N PRO A 153 9.53 -12.44 15.19
CA PRO A 153 10.49 -11.36 15.44
C PRO A 153 10.50 -10.31 14.32
N THR A 154 10.94 -9.10 14.67
CA THR A 154 10.92 -7.95 13.77
C THR A 154 11.57 -8.27 12.42
N PRO A 155 10.86 -8.12 11.29
CA PRO A 155 11.42 -8.50 9.99
C PRO A 155 12.69 -7.73 9.67
N GLY A 156 13.74 -8.44 9.29
CA GLY A 156 15.07 -7.88 9.01
C GLY A 156 16.00 -7.79 10.22
N SER A 157 15.54 -8.15 11.43
CA SER A 157 16.44 -8.32 12.57
C SER A 157 17.32 -9.57 12.41
N ARG A 158 18.38 -9.66 13.22
CA ARG A 158 19.22 -10.86 13.31
C ARG A 158 18.37 -12.08 13.68
N LEU A 159 18.63 -13.21 13.04
CA LEU A 159 18.03 -14.51 13.38
C LEU A 159 18.75 -15.11 14.59
N GLU A 160 18.30 -14.75 15.79
CA GLU A 160 18.82 -15.32 17.02
C GLU A 160 18.39 -16.80 17.16
N GLY A 161 19.33 -17.68 17.51
CA GLY A 161 19.07 -19.14 17.61
C GLY A 161 19.01 -19.90 16.28
N GLY A 162 19.08 -19.20 15.13
CA GLY A 162 19.08 -19.83 13.81
C GLY A 162 17.73 -20.44 13.40
N GLU A 163 17.75 -21.25 12.35
CA GLU A 163 16.54 -21.85 11.75
C GLU A 163 15.81 -22.80 12.70
N ASP A 164 16.53 -23.45 13.63
CA ASP A 164 15.91 -24.37 14.59
C ASP A 164 15.03 -23.66 15.61
N GLU A 165 15.39 -22.43 15.99
CA GLU A 165 14.52 -21.59 16.83
C GLU A 165 13.33 -21.07 16.01
N ALA A 166 13.55 -20.71 14.73
CA ALA A 166 12.49 -20.21 13.86
C ALA A 166 11.36 -21.23 13.63
N LYS A 167 11.66 -22.54 13.66
CA LYS A 167 10.66 -23.62 13.57
C LYS A 167 9.62 -23.59 14.69
N LYS A 168 9.92 -22.93 15.82
CA LYS A 168 9.00 -22.80 16.97
C LYS A 168 8.06 -21.61 16.84
N TRP A 169 8.29 -20.72 15.88
CA TRP A 169 7.45 -19.53 15.72
C TRP A 169 6.06 -19.88 15.16
N PRO A 170 5.07 -19.00 15.36
CA PRO A 170 3.75 -19.18 14.76
C PRO A 170 3.82 -19.33 13.24
N VAL A 171 3.28 -20.46 12.75
CA VAL A 171 3.21 -20.80 11.32
C VAL A 171 1.91 -20.29 10.71
N GLU A 172 0.79 -20.50 11.39
CA GLU A 172 -0.56 -20.10 10.99
C GLU A 172 -1.31 -19.46 12.16
N LEU A 173 -2.24 -18.56 11.86
CA LEU A 173 -3.06 -17.85 12.83
C LEU A 173 -4.48 -17.66 12.30
N GLU A 174 -5.43 -18.34 12.92
CA GLU A 174 -6.85 -18.21 12.65
C GLU A 174 -7.52 -17.20 13.58
N GLU A 175 -8.75 -16.80 13.25
CA GLU A 175 -9.54 -15.98 14.16
C GLU A 175 -9.85 -16.78 15.45
N PRO A 176 -9.52 -16.23 16.63
CA PRO A 176 -9.60 -16.97 17.88
C PRO A 176 -11.05 -17.34 18.23
N LYS A 177 -11.24 -18.56 18.72
CA LYS A 177 -12.53 -19.04 19.23
C LYS A 177 -12.74 -18.54 20.67
N PRO A 178 -13.99 -18.42 21.15
CA PRO A 178 -14.24 -18.13 22.56
C PRO A 178 -13.50 -19.12 23.48
N GLY A 179 -12.71 -18.60 24.42
CA GLY A 179 -11.90 -19.39 25.37
C GLY A 179 -10.47 -19.72 24.91
N ASP A 180 -10.08 -19.37 23.68
CA ASP A 180 -8.70 -19.50 23.18
C ASP A 180 -7.86 -18.27 23.54
N GLU A 181 -7.40 -18.22 24.79
CA GLU A 181 -6.65 -17.07 25.31
C GLU A 181 -5.31 -16.86 24.59
N GLU A 182 -4.61 -17.94 24.21
CA GLU A 182 -3.34 -17.83 23.48
C GLU A 182 -3.58 -17.38 22.03
N GLY A 183 -4.57 -17.95 21.34
CA GLY A 183 -4.96 -17.49 20.01
C GLY A 183 -5.37 -16.02 20.01
N LYS A 184 -6.11 -15.58 21.03
CA LYS A 184 -6.47 -14.17 21.21
C LYS A 184 -5.24 -13.29 21.40
N ARG A 185 -4.30 -13.68 22.26
CA ARG A 185 -3.03 -12.96 22.48
C ARG A 185 -2.22 -12.83 21.18
N LEU A 186 -2.09 -13.92 20.42
CA LEU A 186 -1.39 -13.92 19.13
C LEU A 186 -2.11 -13.06 18.08
N TRP A 187 -3.45 -13.11 18.04
CA TRP A 187 -4.28 -12.29 17.16
C TRP A 187 -4.09 -10.79 17.44
N GLU A 188 -4.16 -10.38 18.69
CA GLU A 188 -3.96 -8.99 19.11
C GLU A 188 -2.54 -8.51 18.80
N MET A 189 -1.52 -9.33 19.07
CA MET A 189 -0.13 -9.02 18.71
C MET A 189 0.04 -8.87 17.20
N SER A 190 -0.45 -9.83 16.41
CA SER A 190 -0.40 -9.80 14.95
C SER A 190 -1.07 -8.54 14.40
N LEU A 191 -2.30 -8.27 14.83
CA LEU A 191 -3.06 -7.10 14.41
C LEU A 191 -2.37 -5.80 14.82
N SER A 192 -1.71 -5.73 15.98
CA SER A 192 -0.98 -4.53 16.42
C SER A 192 0.23 -4.19 15.53
N ASN A 193 0.88 -5.21 14.95
CA ASN A 193 2.01 -5.05 14.04
C ASN A 193 1.56 -4.81 12.58
N PHE A 194 0.31 -5.15 12.25
CA PHE A 194 -0.28 -4.97 10.93
C PHE A 194 -0.65 -3.51 10.63
N SER A 195 -0.21 -2.99 9.49
CA SER A 195 -0.54 -1.64 9.02
C SER A 195 -0.95 -1.62 7.55
N LEU A 196 -1.83 -0.69 7.20
CA LEU A 196 -2.07 -0.35 5.79
C LEU A 196 -0.98 0.59 5.29
N VAL A 197 -0.66 0.47 4.01
CA VAL A 197 0.13 1.46 3.28
C VAL A 197 -0.76 2.01 2.17
N ILE A 198 -1.08 3.29 2.25
CA ILE A 198 -1.88 4.00 1.26
C ILE A 198 -0.94 4.83 0.41
N ILE A 199 -1.03 4.69 -0.90
CA ILE A 199 -0.28 5.51 -1.85
C ILE A 199 -1.25 6.43 -2.54
N GLU A 200 -1.00 7.74 -2.44
CA GLU A 200 -1.70 8.80 -3.17
C GLU A 200 -0.88 9.17 -4.42
N PRO A 201 -1.30 8.74 -5.63
CA PRO A 201 -0.62 9.07 -6.87
C PRO A 201 -0.69 10.56 -7.19
N GLN A 202 0.42 11.12 -7.64
CA GLN A 202 0.52 12.51 -8.08
C GLN A 202 1.00 12.62 -9.54
N ASP A 203 1.84 11.69 -9.98
CA ASP A 203 2.36 11.61 -11.35
C ASP A 203 2.47 10.13 -11.75
N VAL A 204 2.06 9.80 -12.97
CA VAL A 204 2.06 8.45 -13.51
C VAL A 204 2.64 8.47 -14.92
N ASP A 205 3.76 7.78 -15.12
CA ASP A 205 4.36 7.53 -16.43
C ASP A 205 3.99 6.10 -16.87
N TYR A 206 3.15 6.02 -17.91
CA TYR A 206 2.56 4.80 -18.44
C TYR A 206 3.18 4.49 -19.81
N VAL A 207 3.82 3.33 -19.91
CA VAL A 207 4.47 2.84 -21.14
C VAL A 207 3.74 1.60 -21.64
N GLU A 208 3.43 1.58 -22.94
CA GLU A 208 2.84 0.45 -23.66
C GLU A 208 3.83 -0.02 -24.74
N LEU A 209 4.39 -1.23 -24.59
CA LEU A 209 5.39 -1.76 -25.53
C LEU A 209 4.80 -2.68 -26.61
N ARG A 210 3.53 -3.07 -26.48
CA ARG A 210 2.85 -3.92 -27.47
C ARG A 210 2.48 -3.20 -28.77
N PRO A 211 1.94 -1.97 -28.77
CA PRO A 211 1.64 -1.25 -30.01
C PRO A 211 2.92 -0.87 -30.76
N ILE A 212 2.90 -0.84 -32.11
CA ILE A 212 4.00 -0.33 -32.95
C ILE A 212 3.49 0.86 -33.78
N PRO A 213 4.08 2.06 -33.67
CA PRO A 213 5.12 2.42 -32.70
C PRO A 213 4.62 2.32 -31.25
N ASN A 214 5.56 2.08 -30.32
CA ASN A 214 5.29 2.03 -28.89
C ASN A 214 4.61 3.32 -28.43
N ARG A 215 3.95 3.29 -27.26
CA ARG A 215 3.26 4.47 -26.70
C ARG A 215 3.75 4.75 -25.31
N ARG A 216 3.77 6.04 -24.97
CA ARG A 216 4.03 6.51 -23.61
C ARG A 216 3.14 7.71 -23.32
N THR A 217 2.50 7.70 -22.16
CA THR A 217 1.69 8.82 -21.68
C THR A 217 2.10 9.16 -20.26
N ARG A 218 2.31 10.45 -19.99
CA ARG A 218 2.41 10.96 -18.63
C ARG A 218 1.07 11.51 -18.17
N PHE A 219 0.70 11.21 -16.94
CA PHE A 219 -0.46 11.77 -16.25
C PHE A 219 0.02 12.50 -14.99
N TRP A 220 -0.56 13.65 -14.67
CA TRP A 220 -0.25 14.34 -13.42
C TRP A 220 -1.48 14.99 -12.82
N ARG A 221 -1.54 15.00 -11.48
CA ARG A 221 -2.62 15.61 -10.73
C ARG A 221 -2.23 17.03 -10.32
N THR A 222 -3.05 17.99 -10.71
CA THR A 222 -2.89 19.40 -10.33
C THR A 222 -3.25 19.63 -8.86
N SER A 223 -2.86 20.78 -8.30
CA SER A 223 -3.26 21.20 -6.96
C SER A 223 -4.78 21.35 -6.79
N ALA A 224 -5.51 21.56 -7.89
CA ALA A 224 -6.97 21.59 -7.92
C ALA A 224 -7.62 20.19 -7.95
N GLY A 225 -6.83 19.11 -7.90
CA GLY A 225 -7.31 17.73 -7.92
C GLY A 225 -7.63 17.17 -9.30
N VAL A 226 -7.45 17.97 -10.37
CA VAL A 226 -7.71 17.58 -11.76
C VAL A 226 -6.50 16.82 -12.33
N TRP A 227 -6.77 15.73 -13.04
CA TRP A 227 -5.77 14.97 -13.80
C TRP A 227 -5.65 15.49 -15.22
N ASN A 228 -4.42 15.76 -15.64
CA ASN A 228 -4.05 16.04 -17.03
C ASN A 228 -3.21 14.89 -17.57
N ASP A 229 -3.10 14.82 -18.90
CA ASP A 229 -2.22 13.88 -19.58
C ASP A 229 -1.59 14.43 -20.85
N GLU A 230 -0.43 13.88 -21.20
CA GLU A 230 0.30 14.19 -22.43
C GLU A 230 0.97 12.94 -23.01
N ALA A 231 0.95 12.80 -24.33
CA ALA A 231 1.69 11.75 -25.02
C ALA A 231 3.18 12.14 -25.07
N LEU A 232 4.05 11.18 -24.76
CA LEU A 232 5.50 11.32 -24.77
C LEU A 232 6.14 10.37 -25.78
N VAL A 233 7.37 10.67 -26.16
CA VAL A 233 8.20 9.71 -26.91
C VAL A 233 8.47 8.50 -26.02
N PRO A 234 8.23 7.26 -26.50
CA PRO A 234 8.47 6.03 -25.75
C PRO A 234 9.88 5.92 -25.17
#